data_AF-A0A960T3F0-F1
#
_entry.id   AF-A0A960T3F0-F1
#
_cell.length_a   1.000
_cell.length_b   1.000
_cell.length_c   1.000
_cell.angle_alpha   90.00
_cell.angle_beta   90.00
_cell.angle_gamma   90.00
#
_symmetry.space_group_name_H-M   'P 1'
#
loop_
_entity.id
_entity.type
_entity.pdbx_description
1 polymer ?
#
loop_
_entity_poly.entity_id
_entity_poly.type
_entity_poly.pdbx_seq_one_letter_code
_entity_poly.pdbx_strand_id
1 'polypeptide(L)'
;MRSFLVIMLPLTQFLTAAITPTDLRCEYLENPQAIGTTQPRFSWRLASTDPGARNVVQKAWEIEVIEGSSDRPGRKLWSSGKVESSASHQIEYAGEALASRDRATWRVRVWDGTGDESSWSAPATFAVGLLEPTDWKAHWI
;
A
#
# COMPACT_ATOMS: atom_id res chain seq x y z
N MET A 1 21.93 26.19 -47.59
CA MET A 1 21.87 26.22 -46.12
C MET A 1 20.62 25.45 -45.69
N ARG A 2 20.77 24.31 -45.02
CA ARG A 2 19.66 23.55 -44.43
C ARG A 2 19.62 23.87 -42.94
N SER A 3 18.67 24.71 -42.52
CA SER A 3 18.41 24.94 -41.09
C SER A 3 17.80 23.70 -40.48
N PHE A 4 18.47 23.13 -39.48
CA PHE A 4 17.89 22.14 -38.58
C PHE A 4 17.15 22.87 -37.46
N LEU A 5 15.83 22.66 -37.39
CA LEU A 5 14.99 23.12 -36.27
C LEU A 5 15.14 22.12 -35.13
N VAL A 6 15.77 22.52 -34.03
CA VAL A 6 15.82 21.72 -32.78
C VAL A 6 14.55 22.02 -31.99
N ILE A 7 13.67 21.04 -31.88
CA ILE A 7 12.49 21.11 -31.02
C ILE A 7 12.93 20.74 -29.59
N MET A 8 13.04 21.73 -28.71
CA MET A 8 13.17 21.52 -27.27
C MET A 8 11.79 21.17 -26.70
N LEU A 9 11.54 19.89 -26.40
CA LEU A 9 10.40 19.51 -25.56
C LEU A 9 10.71 19.92 -24.11
N PRO A 10 9.78 20.60 -23.40
CA PRO A 10 9.96 20.88 -21.98
C PRO A 10 9.96 19.55 -21.20
N LEU A 11 11.04 19.32 -20.44
CA LEU A 11 11.11 18.21 -19.51
C LEU A 11 10.27 18.59 -18.28
N THR A 12 9.03 18.12 -18.23
CA THR A 12 8.18 18.30 -17.04
C THR A 12 8.80 17.53 -15.88
N GLN A 13 9.45 18.23 -14.96
CA GLN A 13 9.95 17.63 -13.72
C GLN A 13 8.74 17.36 -12.82
N PHE A 14 8.41 16.08 -12.61
CA PHE A 14 7.51 15.69 -11.54
C PHE A 14 8.31 15.74 -10.23
N LEU A 15 7.91 16.62 -9.32
CA LEU A 15 8.44 16.62 -7.96
C LEU A 15 7.90 15.38 -7.25
N THR A 16 8.79 14.65 -6.59
CA THR A 16 8.41 13.53 -5.73
C THR A 16 8.05 14.07 -4.35
N ALA A 17 7.02 13.50 -3.72
CA ALA A 17 6.63 13.85 -2.37
C ALA A 17 7.83 13.89 -1.40
N ALA A 18 7.81 14.85 -0.47
CA ALA A 18 8.80 14.94 0.59
C ALA A 18 8.63 13.89 1.70
N ILE A 19 7.67 12.97 1.55
CA ILE A 19 7.40 11.85 2.45
C ILE A 19 7.31 10.53 1.69
N THR A 20 7.72 9.46 2.35
CA THR A 20 7.56 8.09 1.89
C THR A 20 6.87 7.23 2.96
N PRO A 21 5.95 6.33 2.57
CA PRO A 21 5.35 5.39 3.50
C PRO A 21 6.34 4.29 3.92
N THR A 22 6.39 4.02 5.22
CA THR A 22 7.31 3.05 5.85
C THR A 22 6.58 2.29 6.96
N ASP A 23 7.18 1.23 7.52
CA ASP A 23 6.61 0.44 8.64
C ASP A 23 5.14 0.06 8.37
N LEU A 24 4.91 -0.58 7.23
CA LEU A 24 3.59 -1.06 6.82
C LEU A 24 3.14 -2.20 7.74
N ARG A 25 1.90 -2.10 8.22
CA ARG A 25 1.29 -3.10 9.11
C ARG A 25 -0.12 -3.45 8.67
N CYS A 26 -0.44 -4.73 8.81
CA CYS A 26 -1.78 -5.27 8.65
C CYS A 26 -2.24 -5.76 10.02
N GLU A 27 -3.40 -5.30 10.50
CA GLU A 27 -3.89 -5.61 11.86
C GLU A 27 -2.82 -5.37 12.93
N TYR A 28 -2.10 -4.24 12.84
CA TYR A 28 -1.02 -3.81 13.75
C TYR A 28 0.25 -4.67 13.74
N LEU A 29 0.31 -5.70 12.89
CA LEU A 29 1.41 -6.65 12.79
C LEU A 29 2.21 -6.43 11.50
N GLU A 30 3.51 -6.72 11.58
CA GLU A 30 4.39 -6.82 10.42
C GLU A 30 4.20 -8.18 9.75
N ASN A 31 3.84 -8.18 8.46
CA ASN A 31 3.73 -9.37 7.62
C ASN A 31 2.98 -10.58 8.25
N PRO A 32 1.78 -10.41 8.86
CA PRO A 32 1.13 -11.46 9.62
C PRO A 32 0.70 -12.64 8.74
N GLN A 33 0.90 -13.87 9.23
CA GLN A 33 0.65 -15.10 8.45
C GLN A 33 -0.71 -15.76 8.73
N ALA A 34 -1.49 -15.24 9.67
CA ALA A 34 -2.79 -15.78 10.03
C ALA A 34 -3.66 -14.74 10.76
N ILE A 35 -4.21 -13.78 10.04
CA ILE A 35 -5.20 -12.85 10.59
C ILE A 35 -6.59 -13.50 10.65
N GLY A 36 -7.40 -13.10 11.63
CA GLY A 36 -8.75 -13.64 11.86
C GLY A 36 -9.89 -12.77 11.32
N THR A 37 -9.66 -12.02 10.24
CA THR A 37 -10.66 -11.11 9.65
C THR A 37 -10.63 -11.20 8.12
N THR A 38 -11.81 -11.02 7.51
CA THR A 38 -11.99 -10.94 6.06
C THR A 38 -11.78 -9.53 5.49
N GLN A 39 -11.76 -8.52 6.38
CA GLN A 39 -11.57 -7.10 6.07
C GLN A 39 -10.47 -6.54 6.98
N PRO A 40 -9.18 -6.83 6.69
CA PRO A 40 -8.07 -6.31 7.49
C PRO A 40 -7.97 -4.80 7.43
N ARG A 41 -7.33 -4.23 8.45
CA ARG A 41 -6.97 -2.82 8.53
C ARG A 41 -5.48 -2.63 8.28
N PHE A 42 -5.18 -1.64 7.44
CA PHE A 42 -3.84 -1.24 7.09
C PHE A 42 -3.41 0.00 7.87
N SER A 43 -2.12 0.08 8.16
CA SER A 43 -1.48 1.28 8.68
C SER A 43 -0.05 1.41 8.17
N TRP A 44 0.43 2.63 8.05
CA TRP A 44 1.80 2.95 7.69
C TRP A 44 2.28 4.16 8.48
N ARG A 45 3.60 4.32 8.55
CA ARG A 45 4.26 5.53 9.05
C ARG A 45 4.76 6.37 7.88
N LEU A 46 4.93 7.65 8.13
CA LEU A 46 5.53 8.58 7.16
C LEU A 46 6.96 8.88 7.59
N ALA A 47 7.89 8.70 6.67
CA ALA A 47 9.27 9.15 6.82
C ALA A 47 9.50 10.32 5.87
N SER A 48 10.13 11.39 6.37
CA SER A 48 10.55 12.50 5.51
C SER A 48 11.72 12.07 4.63
N THR A 49 11.75 12.51 3.38
CA THR A 49 12.90 12.33 2.49
C THR A 49 14.07 13.25 2.85
N ASP A 50 13.79 14.36 3.55
CA ASP A 50 14.77 15.27 4.16
C ASP A 50 14.65 15.21 5.70
N PRO A 51 15.66 14.71 6.43
CA PRO A 51 15.66 14.66 7.90
C PRO A 51 15.49 16.02 8.60
N GLY A 52 15.84 17.12 7.92
CA GLY A 52 15.68 18.49 8.43
C GLY A 52 14.26 19.06 8.25
N ALA A 53 13.45 18.44 7.39
CA ALA A 53 12.14 18.96 7.06
C ALA A 53 11.19 18.93 8.27
N ARG A 54 10.35 19.95 8.35
CA ARG A 54 9.34 20.13 9.41
C ARG A 54 7.98 20.29 8.76
N ASN A 55 6.93 19.97 9.51
CA ASN A 55 5.54 20.12 9.08
C ASN A 55 5.22 19.37 7.76
N VAL A 56 5.90 18.26 7.51
CA VAL A 56 5.55 17.39 6.37
C VAL A 56 4.32 16.59 6.75
N VAL A 57 3.31 16.65 5.89
CA VAL A 57 1.99 16.06 6.12
C VAL A 57 1.57 15.28 4.89
N GLN A 58 0.76 14.24 5.08
CA GLN A 58 0.04 13.58 4.01
C GLN A 58 -1.32 14.25 3.79
N LYS A 59 -1.72 14.41 2.53
CA LYS A 59 -3.07 14.85 2.13
C LYS A 59 -3.91 13.78 1.45
N ALA A 60 -3.28 12.81 0.83
CA ALA A 60 -3.97 11.68 0.21
C ALA A 60 -3.14 10.40 0.28
N TRP A 61 -3.81 9.27 0.05
CA TRP A 61 -3.18 7.96 -0.03
C TRP A 61 -3.86 7.09 -1.09
N GLU A 62 -3.15 6.06 -1.54
CA GLU A 62 -3.67 5.01 -2.40
C GLU A 62 -3.06 3.68 -2.01
N ILE A 63 -3.92 2.68 -1.84
CA ILE A 63 -3.54 1.31 -1.51
C ILE A 63 -3.85 0.39 -2.69
N GLU A 64 -2.92 -0.51 -2.98
CA GLU A 64 -3.14 -1.64 -3.86
C GLU A 64 -2.93 -2.94 -3.10
N VAL A 65 -3.80 -3.91 -3.34
CA VAL A 65 -3.73 -5.26 -2.79
C VAL A 65 -3.83 -6.26 -3.94
N ILE A 66 -2.88 -7.18 -4.00
CA ILE A 66 -2.82 -8.25 -4.98
C ILE A 66 -2.75 -9.60 -4.27
N GLU A 67 -3.32 -10.62 -4.88
CA GLU A 67 -3.25 -12.00 -4.42
C GLU A 67 -1.80 -12.51 -4.50
N GLY A 68 -1.45 -13.45 -3.61
CA GLY A 68 -0.17 -14.12 -3.61
C GLY A 68 0.91 -13.42 -2.78
N SER A 69 2.13 -13.92 -2.95
CA SER A 69 3.34 -13.36 -2.34
C SER A 69 4.12 -12.52 -3.36
N SER A 70 5.12 -11.77 -2.87
CA SER A 70 6.04 -10.99 -3.70
C SER A 70 6.62 -11.78 -4.89
N ASP A 71 6.82 -13.09 -4.73
CA ASP A 71 7.50 -13.93 -5.73
C ASP A 71 6.55 -14.51 -6.79
N ARG A 72 5.23 -14.49 -6.51
CA ARG A 72 4.18 -14.96 -7.42
C ARG A 72 2.93 -14.09 -7.27
N PRO A 73 2.95 -12.86 -7.80
CA PRO A 73 1.79 -11.99 -7.78
C PRO A 73 0.66 -12.62 -8.60
N GLY A 74 -0.53 -12.69 -7.99
CA GLY A 74 -1.77 -13.18 -8.59
C GLY A 74 -2.66 -12.05 -9.07
N ARG A 75 -3.98 -12.26 -9.03
CA ARG A 75 -4.95 -11.25 -9.44
C ARG A 75 -4.96 -10.04 -8.50
N LYS A 76 -5.37 -8.88 -9.00
CA LYS A 76 -5.66 -7.72 -8.16
C LYS A 76 -6.89 -8.01 -7.30
N LEU A 77 -6.75 -7.84 -5.98
CA LEU A 77 -7.83 -8.02 -4.99
C LEU A 77 -8.53 -6.69 -4.71
N TRP A 78 -7.76 -5.61 -4.60
CA TRP A 78 -8.31 -4.28 -4.33
C TRP A 78 -7.37 -3.16 -4.82
N SER A 79 -7.97 -2.05 -5.20
CA SER A 79 -7.30 -0.76 -5.39
C SER A 79 -8.25 0.31 -4.89
N SER A 80 -7.77 1.17 -4.00
CA SER A 80 -8.60 2.25 -3.45
C SER A 80 -8.79 3.41 -4.43
N GLY A 81 -7.90 3.53 -5.43
CA GLY A 81 -7.64 4.81 -6.08
C GLY A 81 -7.10 5.86 -5.10
N LYS A 82 -6.90 7.09 -5.57
CA LYS A 82 -6.49 8.21 -4.71
C LYS A 82 -7.62 8.60 -3.77
N VAL A 83 -7.36 8.53 -2.47
CA VAL A 83 -8.29 8.94 -1.41
C VAL A 83 -7.74 10.20 -0.73
N GLU A 84 -8.48 11.30 -0.83
CA GLU A 84 -8.16 12.58 -0.18
C GLU A 84 -8.41 12.48 1.33
N SER A 85 -7.37 12.08 2.07
CA SER A 85 -7.39 11.93 3.53
C SER A 85 -5.96 11.91 4.11
N SER A 86 -5.81 12.50 5.29
CA SER A 86 -4.58 12.43 6.09
C SER A 86 -4.48 11.17 6.94
N ALA A 87 -5.53 10.32 6.95
CA ALA A 87 -5.51 9.08 7.71
C ALA A 87 -4.42 8.12 7.18
N SER A 88 -3.71 7.49 8.11
CA SER A 88 -2.59 6.57 7.82
C SER A 88 -2.64 5.30 8.68
N HIS A 89 -3.74 5.11 9.40
CA HIS A 89 -3.94 3.97 10.29
C HIS A 89 -5.40 3.53 10.27
N GLN A 90 -5.63 2.26 10.61
CA GLN A 90 -6.97 1.67 10.65
C GLN A 90 -7.73 1.79 9.32
N ILE A 91 -7.02 1.77 8.19
CA ILE A 91 -7.64 1.85 6.86
C ILE A 91 -8.16 0.46 6.52
N GLU A 92 -9.47 0.27 6.63
CA GLU A 92 -10.11 -1.00 6.34
C GLU A 92 -10.01 -1.34 4.84
N TYR A 93 -9.68 -2.60 4.57
CA TYR A 93 -9.72 -3.19 3.25
C TYR A 93 -11.16 -3.16 2.71
N ALA A 94 -11.37 -2.51 1.57
CA ALA A 94 -12.69 -2.35 0.95
C ALA A 94 -12.84 -3.10 -0.39
N GLY A 95 -12.03 -4.14 -0.61
CA GLY A 95 -12.22 -5.08 -1.72
C GLY A 95 -13.24 -6.17 -1.39
N GLU A 96 -13.30 -7.21 -2.24
CA GLU A 96 -14.10 -8.39 -1.93
C GLU A 96 -13.57 -9.09 -0.68
N ALA A 97 -14.49 -9.48 0.22
CA ALA A 97 -14.16 -10.13 1.48
C ALA A 97 -13.22 -11.33 1.26
N LEU A 98 -12.12 -11.35 2.02
CA LEU A 98 -11.11 -12.39 1.90
C LEU A 98 -11.61 -13.71 2.50
N ALA A 99 -11.08 -14.82 2.01
CA ALA A 99 -11.39 -16.16 2.47
C ALA A 99 -10.27 -16.76 3.34
N SER A 100 -10.61 -17.81 4.08
CA SER A 100 -9.62 -18.61 4.81
C SER A 100 -8.48 -19.05 3.89
N ARG A 101 -7.23 -18.92 4.35
CA ARG A 101 -5.98 -19.24 3.63
C ARG A 101 -5.60 -18.28 2.50
N ASP A 102 -6.35 -17.22 2.26
CA ASP A 102 -5.92 -16.20 1.30
C ASP A 102 -4.59 -15.60 1.71
N ARG A 103 -3.76 -15.32 0.70
CA ARG A 103 -2.47 -14.64 0.85
C ARG A 103 -2.51 -13.42 -0.06
N ALA A 104 -2.02 -12.31 0.47
CA ALA A 104 -1.99 -11.07 -0.28
C ALA A 104 -0.71 -10.30 -0.03
N THR A 105 -0.35 -9.52 -1.04
CA THR A 105 0.69 -8.50 -0.98
C THR A 105 0.03 -7.15 -1.17
N TRP A 106 0.42 -6.16 -0.38
CA TRP A 106 -0.12 -4.82 -0.47
C TRP A 106 0.98 -3.77 -0.41
N ARG A 107 0.69 -2.61 -0.97
CA ARG A 107 1.56 -1.43 -0.97
C ARG A 107 0.73 -0.17 -0.89
N VAL A 108 1.35 0.91 -0.44
CA VAL A 108 0.72 2.22 -0.33
C VAL A 108 1.63 3.30 -0.93
N ARG A 109 1.03 4.29 -1.58
CA ARG A 109 1.67 5.56 -1.94
C ARG A 109 0.87 6.71 -1.38
N VAL A 110 1.50 7.86 -1.23
CA VAL A 110 0.92 9.02 -0.56
C VAL A 110 1.17 10.29 -1.35
N TRP A 111 0.35 11.30 -1.08
CA TRP A 111 0.58 12.67 -1.54
C TRP A 111 0.83 13.56 -0.34
N ASP A 112 1.80 14.43 -0.46
CA ASP A 112 2.21 15.31 0.64
C ASP A 112 1.40 16.61 0.71
N GLY A 113 1.88 17.56 1.53
CA GLY A 113 1.26 18.86 1.73
C GLY A 113 1.25 19.75 0.48
N THR A 114 2.20 19.58 -0.44
CA THR A 114 2.26 20.31 -1.72
C THR A 114 1.44 19.63 -2.81
N GLY A 115 1.01 18.39 -2.57
CA GLY A 115 0.25 17.58 -3.52
C GLY A 115 1.15 16.77 -4.44
N ASP A 116 2.44 16.66 -4.11
CA ASP A 116 3.40 15.85 -4.84
C ASP A 116 3.23 14.37 -4.45
N GLU A 117 3.44 13.47 -5.41
CA GLU A 117 3.22 12.03 -5.26
C GLU A 117 4.49 11.31 -4.79
N SER A 118 4.36 10.39 -3.83
CA SER A 118 5.47 9.53 -3.40
C SER A 118 5.67 8.37 -4.36
N SER A 119 6.87 7.78 -4.36
CA SER A 119 7.00 6.41 -4.83
C SER A 119 6.12 5.47 -3.99
N TRP A 120 5.74 4.33 -4.58
CA TRP A 120 5.14 3.23 -3.81
C TRP A 120 6.07 2.77 -2.69
N SER A 121 5.50 2.37 -1.56
CA SER A 121 6.23 1.70 -0.50
C SER A 121 6.86 0.39 -0.98
N ALA A 122 7.80 -0.13 -0.20
CA ALA A 122 8.11 -1.55 -0.29
C ALA A 122 6.82 -2.37 -0.06
N PRO A 123 6.62 -3.48 -0.81
CA PRO A 123 5.45 -4.32 -0.61
C PRO A 123 5.51 -5.02 0.75
N ALA A 124 4.38 -5.08 1.44
CA ALA A 124 4.16 -5.88 2.64
C ALA A 124 3.17 -7.01 2.34
N THR A 125 3.19 -8.07 3.13
CA THR A 125 2.34 -9.25 2.93
C THR A 125 1.40 -9.46 4.10
N PHE A 126 0.34 -10.23 3.89
CA PHE A 126 -0.44 -10.81 4.97
C PHE A 126 -1.15 -12.08 4.49
N ALA A 127 -1.59 -12.91 5.43
CA ALA A 127 -2.39 -14.08 5.12
C ALA A 127 -3.53 -14.25 6.12
N VAL A 128 -4.67 -14.73 5.64
CA VAL A 128 -5.85 -15.04 6.44
C VAL A 128 -5.73 -16.45 6.99
N GLY A 129 -6.02 -16.60 8.28
CA GLY A 129 -6.03 -17.88 8.97
C GLY A 129 -7.20 -18.77 8.56
N LEU A 130 -7.54 -19.72 9.42
CA LEU A 130 -8.77 -20.49 9.30
C LEU A 130 -9.86 -19.75 10.08
N LEU A 131 -10.91 -19.32 9.39
CA LEU A 131 -11.95 -18.47 9.97
C LEU A 131 -13.07 -19.29 10.62
N GLU A 132 -13.42 -20.44 10.03
CA GLU A 132 -14.49 -21.29 10.52
C GLU A 132 -13.97 -22.62 11.08
N PRO A 133 -14.63 -23.23 12.08
CA PRO A 133 -14.24 -24.55 12.57
C PRO A 133 -14.20 -25.61 11.47
N THR A 134 -15.07 -25.50 10.46
CA THR A 134 -15.14 -26.43 9.31
C THR A 134 -13.93 -26.32 8.38
N ASP A 135 -13.13 -25.25 8.48
CA ASP A 135 -11.86 -25.17 7.78
C ASP A 135 -10.80 -26.11 8.35
N TRP A 136 -10.95 -26.53 9.61
CA TRP A 136 -10.07 -27.49 10.24
C TRP A 136 -10.42 -28.91 9.78
N LYS A 137 -9.41 -29.63 9.28
CA LYS A 137 -9.52 -31.06 8.90
C LYS A 137 -8.89 -32.00 9.92
N ALA A 138 -8.27 -31.44 10.98
CA ALA A 138 -7.59 -32.20 12.02
C ALA A 138 -8.54 -32.56 13.17
N HIS A 139 -8.18 -33.60 13.93
CA HIS A 139 -8.89 -34.02 15.14
C HIS A 139 -7.98 -33.82 16.35
N TRP A 140 -8.56 -33.46 17.51
CA TRP A 140 -7.85 -33.45 18.78
C TRP A 140 -7.47 -34.88 19.17
N ILE A 141 -6.26 -35.05 19.70
CA ILE A 141 -5.75 -36.31 20.27
C ILE A 141 -5.54 -36.17 21.77
#